data_AF-A0A6M9TTE7-F1
#
_entry.id   AF-A0A6M9TTE7-F1
#
_cell.length_a   1.000
_cell.length_b   1.000
_cell.length_c   1.000
_cell.angle_alpha   90.00
_cell.angle_beta   90.00
_cell.angle_gamma   90.00
#
_symmetry.space_group_name_H-M   'P 1'
#
loop_
_entity.id
_entity.type
_entity.pdbx_description
1 polymer ?
#
loop_
_entity_poly.entity_id
_entity_poly.type
_entity_poly.pdbx_seq_one_letter_code
_entity_poly.pdbx_strand_id
1 'polypeptide(L)'
;MPSFLAFINLVDVTPLLRSLYMQHNDTISRIVSYSEILQLLSKNIQRARYEQLILNLASAYEGYTFYLPAFLDFRGRIYRCGILHFHERDLARSLIVFAGDDEKTNTKVNSCAVISAFAFHYKSFESYDNCIEWFMQELYDLINNNDSNPDPERLYKLYRFAKRPFQYLSHFLRWNEDYECHLTPITQDASASAYQIMSYLLLDEFLAEKTNLIPSLDGKIQDVYSYISNELKSFLKDELVDNNLSSIVCNNLDRKIVKKIFMPMIYGKTVMSTASDLKEHLSHYITHKECFTVASACFKFWRSRFNGMESF
;
A
#
# COMPACT_ATOMS: atom_id res chain seq x y z
N MET A 1 -1.30 -1.20 16.98
CA MET A 1 -2.39 -0.59 17.79
C MET A 1 -2.15 -0.93 19.25
N PRO A 2 -2.64 -0.13 20.22
CA PRO A 2 -2.55 -0.51 21.63
C PRO A 2 -3.16 -1.89 21.88
N SER A 3 -2.41 -2.77 22.55
CA SER A 3 -2.79 -4.18 22.75
C SER A 3 -4.10 -4.33 23.52
N PHE A 4 -4.37 -3.44 24.49
CA PHE A 4 -5.60 -3.49 25.29
C PHE A 4 -6.88 -3.46 24.44
N LEU A 5 -6.86 -2.78 23.29
CA LEU A 5 -8.00 -2.71 22.37
C LEU A 5 -8.39 -4.08 21.80
N ALA A 6 -7.45 -5.02 21.70
CA ALA A 6 -7.73 -6.37 21.21
C ALA A 6 -8.70 -7.13 22.13
N PHE A 7 -8.66 -6.82 23.42
CA PHE A 7 -9.44 -7.50 24.47
C PHE A 7 -10.76 -6.80 24.79
N ILE A 8 -11.07 -5.68 24.14
CA ILE A 8 -12.34 -4.96 24.31
C ILE A 8 -13.42 -5.58 23.45
N ASN A 9 -14.62 -5.78 24.01
CA ASN A 9 -15.82 -6.14 23.26
C ASN A 9 -16.64 -4.89 22.90
N LEU A 10 -16.98 -4.75 21.62
CA LEU A 10 -17.71 -3.59 21.10
C LEU A 10 -19.08 -3.44 21.79
N VAL A 11 -19.75 -4.54 22.13
CA VAL A 11 -21.06 -4.54 22.80
C VAL A 11 -20.98 -3.84 24.16
N ASP A 12 -19.89 -4.06 24.90
CA ASP A 12 -19.73 -3.55 26.26
C ASP A 12 -19.34 -2.07 26.28
N VAL A 13 -18.55 -1.61 25.30
CA VAL A 13 -18.12 -0.20 25.21
C VAL A 13 -19.09 0.70 24.48
N THR A 14 -20.01 0.16 23.67
CA THR A 14 -20.98 0.98 22.92
C THR A 14 -21.89 1.81 23.83
N PRO A 15 -22.46 1.28 24.93
CA PRO A 15 -23.23 2.08 25.90
C PRO A 15 -22.41 3.18 26.57
N LEU A 16 -21.17 2.86 26.96
CA LEU A 16 -20.25 3.82 27.59
C LEU A 16 -19.87 4.95 26.63
N LEU A 17 -19.56 4.61 25.38
CA LEU A 17 -19.29 5.60 24.35
C LEU A 17 -20.50 6.51 24.13
N ARG A 18 -21.71 5.94 24.15
CA ARG A 18 -22.95 6.71 24.00
C ARG A 18 -23.16 7.67 25.16
N SER A 19 -22.99 7.22 26.41
CA SER A 19 -23.15 8.10 27.58
C SER A 19 -22.14 9.25 27.55
N LEU A 20 -20.88 8.96 27.23
CA LEU A 20 -19.83 9.98 27.10
C LEU A 20 -20.12 10.98 25.98
N TYR A 21 -20.57 10.49 24.83
CA TYR A 21 -20.94 11.35 23.70
C TYR A 21 -22.10 12.29 24.06
N MET A 22 -23.12 11.78 24.77
CA MET A 22 -24.26 12.60 25.19
C MET A 22 -23.90 13.59 26.30
N GLN A 23 -22.99 13.23 27.21
CA GLN A 23 -22.51 14.12 28.27
C GLN A 23 -21.69 15.30 27.73
N HIS A 24 -20.96 15.10 26.63
CA HIS A 24 -20.13 16.11 25.97
C HIS A 24 -20.71 16.56 24.63
N ASN A 25 -22.04 16.50 24.48
CA ASN A 25 -22.73 16.80 23.24
C ASN A 25 -22.35 18.19 22.72
N ASP A 26 -22.32 19.20 23.58
CA ASP A 26 -22.06 20.59 23.19
C ASP A 26 -20.68 20.85 22.56
N THR A 27 -19.69 19.98 22.81
CA THR A 27 -18.33 20.10 22.25
C THR A 27 -18.06 19.09 21.14
N ILE A 28 -18.39 17.81 21.34
CA ILE A 28 -18.03 16.73 20.42
C ILE A 28 -19.00 16.67 19.23
N SER A 29 -20.30 16.87 19.46
CA SER A 29 -21.32 16.69 18.41
C SER A 29 -21.24 17.75 17.31
N ARG A 30 -20.58 18.88 17.59
CA ARG A 30 -20.31 19.93 16.59
C ARG A 30 -19.24 19.52 15.58
N ILE A 31 -18.41 18.53 15.91
CA ILE A 31 -17.23 18.13 15.14
C ILE A 31 -17.46 16.80 14.43
N VAL A 32 -18.03 15.81 15.13
CA VAL A 32 -18.12 14.43 14.63
C VAL A 32 -19.40 13.78 15.14
N SER A 33 -20.02 12.96 14.31
CA SER A 33 -21.21 12.20 14.69
C SER A 33 -20.86 11.00 15.56
N TYR A 34 -21.80 10.58 16.41
CA TYR A 34 -21.67 9.34 17.19
C TYR A 34 -21.36 8.12 16.31
N SER A 35 -22.00 8.04 15.14
CA SER A 35 -21.79 6.95 14.19
C SER A 35 -20.34 6.88 13.70
N GLU A 36 -19.73 8.03 13.38
CA GLU A 36 -18.34 8.09 12.94
C GLU A 36 -17.37 7.67 14.05
N ILE A 37 -17.59 8.12 15.30
CA ILE A 37 -16.74 7.69 16.43
C ILE A 37 -16.89 6.18 16.67
N LEU A 38 -18.12 5.65 16.64
CA LEU A 38 -18.35 4.22 16.83
C LEU A 38 -17.69 3.38 15.73
N GLN A 39 -17.76 3.83 14.48
CA GLN A 39 -17.06 3.20 13.35
C GLN A 39 -15.54 3.24 13.54
N LEU A 40 -14.99 4.37 13.98
CA LEU A 40 -13.56 4.52 14.27
C LEU A 40 -13.10 3.56 15.39
N LEU A 41 -13.86 3.48 16.48
CA LEU A 41 -13.58 2.57 17.59
C LEU A 41 -13.62 1.11 17.13
N SER A 42 -14.67 0.72 16.40
CA SER A 42 -14.81 -0.63 15.84
C SER A 42 -13.63 -1.00 14.94
N LYS A 43 -13.22 -0.09 14.05
CA LYS A 43 -12.06 -0.27 13.17
C LYS A 43 -10.75 -0.43 13.96
N ASN A 44 -10.56 0.33 15.03
CA ASN A 44 -9.38 0.25 15.88
C ASN A 44 -9.31 -1.05 16.67
N ILE A 45 -10.45 -1.50 17.24
CA ILE A 45 -10.56 -2.81 17.92
C ILE A 45 -10.27 -3.94 16.93
N GLN A 46 -10.89 -3.94 15.75
CA GLN A 46 -10.66 -4.96 14.73
C GLN A 46 -9.19 -5.01 14.31
N ARG A 47 -8.56 -3.85 14.10
CA ARG A 47 -7.14 -3.76 13.78
C ARG A 47 -6.26 -4.31 14.90
N ALA A 48 -6.54 -3.96 16.16
CA ALA A 48 -5.79 -4.45 17.30
C ALA A 48 -5.90 -5.97 17.45
N ARG A 49 -7.10 -6.55 17.30
CA ARG A 49 -7.32 -8.01 17.31
C ARG A 49 -6.53 -8.70 16.21
N TYR A 50 -6.55 -8.14 15.00
CA TYR A 50 -5.84 -8.69 13.85
C TYR A 50 -4.32 -8.70 14.07
N GLU A 51 -3.75 -7.56 14.49
CA GLU A 51 -2.33 -7.44 14.77
C GLU A 51 -1.91 -8.36 15.94
N GLN A 52 -2.71 -8.45 17.01
CA GLN A 52 -2.43 -9.35 18.13
C GLN A 52 -2.46 -10.83 17.71
N LEU A 53 -3.40 -11.23 16.85
CA LEU A 53 -3.47 -12.60 16.35
C LEU A 53 -2.23 -12.96 15.52
N ILE A 54 -1.74 -12.04 14.67
CA ILE A 54 -0.49 -12.24 13.93
C ILE A 54 0.69 -12.45 14.88
N LEU A 55 0.82 -11.60 15.91
CA LEU A 55 1.90 -11.71 16.90
C LEU A 55 1.84 -13.02 17.70
N ASN A 56 0.65 -13.43 18.13
CA ASN A 56 0.46 -14.68 18.86
C ASN A 56 0.80 -15.89 17.99
N LEU A 57 0.41 -15.89 16.71
CA LEU A 57 0.78 -16.93 15.76
C LEU A 57 2.29 -16.95 15.54
N ALA A 58 2.91 -15.80 15.29
CA ALA A 58 4.36 -15.72 15.09
C ALA A 58 5.13 -16.25 16.31
N SER A 59 4.71 -15.89 17.53
CA SER A 59 5.30 -16.42 18.76
C SER A 59 5.08 -17.93 18.92
N ALA A 60 3.92 -18.45 18.54
CA ALA A 60 3.65 -19.89 18.60
C ALA A 60 4.49 -20.70 17.58
N TYR A 61 4.87 -20.09 16.45
CA TYR A 61 5.71 -20.69 15.41
C TYR A 61 7.20 -20.33 15.55
N GLU A 62 7.60 -19.60 16.61
CA GLU A 62 8.99 -19.22 16.82
C GLU A 62 9.90 -20.45 16.89
N GLY A 63 10.94 -20.49 16.05
CA GLY A 63 11.86 -21.62 15.93
C GLY A 63 11.34 -22.81 15.10
N TYR A 64 10.12 -22.75 14.56
CA TYR A 64 9.57 -23.81 13.71
C TYR A 64 9.66 -23.46 12.23
N THR A 65 10.07 -24.44 11.42
CA THR A 65 9.86 -24.41 9.97
C THR A 65 8.43 -24.82 9.65
N PHE A 66 7.73 -24.01 8.86
CA PHE A 66 6.36 -24.30 8.44
C PHE A 66 6.16 -24.07 6.94
N TYR A 67 5.18 -24.76 6.37
CA TYR A 67 4.83 -24.64 4.96
C TYR A 67 3.53 -23.86 4.78
N LEU A 68 3.44 -23.11 3.69
CA LEU A 68 2.28 -22.30 3.34
C LEU A 68 1.49 -22.97 2.20
N PRO A 69 0.42 -23.74 2.49
CA PRO A 69 -0.35 -24.39 1.45
C PRO A 69 -1.03 -23.35 0.55
N ALA A 70 -0.99 -23.61 -0.76
CA ALA A 70 -1.50 -22.73 -1.80
C ALA A 70 -2.80 -23.28 -2.41
N PHE A 71 -3.74 -22.39 -2.70
CA PHE A 71 -5.03 -22.72 -3.32
C PHE A 71 -5.31 -21.78 -4.48
N LEU A 72 -6.09 -22.22 -5.46
CA LEU A 72 -6.46 -21.43 -6.63
C LEU A 72 -7.92 -20.98 -6.53
N ASP A 73 -8.21 -19.75 -6.96
CA ASP A 73 -9.57 -19.35 -7.28
C ASP A 73 -9.97 -19.80 -8.70
N PHE A 74 -11.22 -19.54 -9.10
CA PHE A 74 -11.74 -19.89 -10.42
C PHE A 74 -11.03 -19.18 -11.60
N ARG A 75 -10.20 -18.17 -11.32
CA ARG A 75 -9.40 -17.43 -12.30
C ARG A 75 -7.94 -17.88 -12.30
N GLY A 76 -7.58 -18.88 -11.48
CA GLY A 76 -6.22 -19.38 -11.33
C GLY A 76 -5.31 -18.50 -10.46
N ARG A 77 -5.85 -17.55 -9.68
CA ARG A 77 -5.04 -16.75 -8.74
C ARG A 77 -4.69 -17.58 -7.52
N ILE A 78 -3.44 -17.49 -7.09
CA ILE A 78 -2.90 -18.28 -5.97
C ILE A 78 -3.13 -17.56 -4.63
N TYR A 79 -3.79 -18.21 -3.69
CA TYR A 79 -4.06 -17.76 -2.32
C TYR A 79 -3.39 -18.70 -1.31
N ARG A 80 -3.27 -18.22 -0.07
CA ARG A 80 -2.78 -19.02 1.07
C ARG A 80 -3.82 -18.96 2.18
N CYS A 81 -3.88 -20.00 3.00
CA CYS A 81 -4.76 -20.04 4.17
C CYS A 81 -4.09 -19.36 5.37
N GLY A 82 -4.89 -18.79 6.27
CA GLY A 82 -4.41 -18.11 7.48
C GLY A 82 -4.00 -16.66 7.23
N ILE A 83 -3.30 -16.07 8.21
CA ILE A 83 -2.91 -14.65 8.20
C ILE A 83 -1.40 -14.43 8.44
N LEU A 84 -0.63 -15.50 8.64
CA LEU A 84 0.82 -15.45 8.80
C LEU A 84 1.47 -15.94 7.50
N HIS A 85 1.47 -15.10 6.47
CA HIS A 85 2.01 -15.45 5.15
C HIS A 85 2.44 -14.22 4.33
N PHE A 86 3.21 -14.40 3.26
CA PHE A 86 3.81 -13.31 2.48
C PHE A 86 2.85 -12.48 1.60
N HIS A 87 1.60 -12.91 1.44
CA HIS A 87 0.54 -12.08 0.82
C HIS A 87 -0.11 -11.10 1.79
N GLU A 88 0.17 -11.19 3.09
CA GLU A 88 -0.47 -10.34 4.10
C GLU A 88 0.18 -8.96 4.19
N ARG A 89 -0.35 -8.15 5.11
CA ARG A 89 0.15 -6.80 5.41
C ARG A 89 1.59 -6.82 5.94
N ASP A 90 2.17 -5.62 5.95
CA ASP A 90 3.55 -5.32 6.36
C ASP A 90 4.03 -6.09 7.61
N LEU A 91 3.22 -6.13 8.67
CA LEU A 91 3.53 -6.83 9.92
C LEU A 91 3.68 -8.35 9.75
N ALA A 92 2.78 -9.02 9.04
CA ALA A 92 2.88 -10.47 8.86
C ALA A 92 4.10 -10.82 8.00
N ARG A 93 4.36 -10.03 6.96
CA ARG A 93 5.48 -10.20 6.05
C ARG A 93 6.84 -9.99 6.72
N SER A 94 6.92 -9.11 7.73
CA SER A 94 8.17 -8.86 8.45
C SER A 94 8.56 -9.96 9.43
N LEU A 95 7.63 -10.85 9.78
CA LEU A 95 7.78 -11.91 10.78
C LEU A 95 8.10 -13.28 10.18
N ILE A 96 8.15 -13.39 8.86
CA ILE A 96 8.43 -14.66 8.15
C ILE A 96 9.73 -14.56 7.38
N VAL A 97 10.51 -15.63 7.43
CA VAL A 97 11.81 -15.75 6.77
C VAL A 97 11.89 -17.09 6.06
N PHE A 98 12.82 -17.23 5.11
CA PHE A 98 13.11 -18.54 4.53
C PHE A 98 13.84 -19.41 5.57
N ALA A 99 13.58 -20.72 5.58
CA ALA A 99 14.11 -21.65 6.58
C ALA A 99 15.62 -21.93 6.45
N GLY A 100 16.26 -21.59 5.32
CA GLY A 100 17.73 -21.64 5.18
C GLY A 100 18.36 -23.04 5.03
N ASP A 101 17.57 -24.12 5.03
CA ASP A 101 18.06 -25.51 5.12
C ASP A 101 18.79 -26.07 3.87
N ASP A 102 18.98 -25.30 2.80
CA ASP A 102 19.68 -25.79 1.60
C ASP A 102 21.15 -25.30 1.56
N GLU A 103 22.12 -26.21 1.60
CA GLU A 103 23.55 -25.93 1.35
C GLU A 103 23.80 -25.25 -0.02
N LYS A 104 22.81 -25.30 -0.92
CA LYS A 104 22.81 -24.64 -2.24
C LYS A 104 22.40 -23.17 -2.20
N THR A 105 21.84 -22.67 -1.10
CA THR A 105 21.48 -21.25 -0.93
C THR A 105 22.66 -20.34 -0.59
N ASN A 106 23.89 -20.88 -0.58
CA ASN A 106 25.16 -20.11 -0.66
C ASN A 106 25.33 -19.33 -1.98
N THR A 107 24.28 -19.21 -2.81
CA THR A 107 24.18 -18.14 -3.78
C THR A 107 24.34 -16.82 -3.06
N LYS A 108 25.43 -16.12 -3.34
CA LYS A 108 25.63 -14.70 -3.00
C LYS A 108 24.35 -13.97 -3.37
N VAL A 109 23.50 -13.71 -2.39
CA VAL A 109 22.36 -12.83 -2.60
C VAL A 109 22.95 -11.53 -3.11
N ASN A 110 22.47 -11.08 -4.28
CA ASN A 110 22.97 -9.86 -4.88
C ASN A 110 22.80 -8.74 -3.86
N SER A 111 23.91 -8.23 -3.33
CA SER A 111 23.92 -7.19 -2.30
C SER A 111 23.06 -6.00 -2.73
N CYS A 112 23.06 -5.67 -4.03
CA CYS A 112 22.23 -4.61 -4.60
C CYS A 112 20.73 -4.88 -4.47
N ALA A 113 20.26 -6.13 -4.57
CA ALA A 113 18.84 -6.46 -4.44
C ALA A 113 18.35 -6.29 -3.00
N VAL A 114 19.16 -6.70 -2.01
CA VAL A 114 18.85 -6.52 -0.58
C VAL A 114 18.88 -5.04 -0.22
N ILE A 115 19.92 -4.32 -0.64
CA ILE A 115 20.05 -2.87 -0.46
C ILE A 115 18.83 -2.15 -1.04
N SER A 116 18.46 -2.50 -2.26
CA SER A 116 17.31 -1.92 -2.93
C SER A 116 16.02 -2.22 -2.17
N ALA A 117 15.76 -3.49 -1.82
CA ALA A 117 14.56 -3.88 -1.08
C ALA A 117 14.42 -3.12 0.23
N PHE A 118 15.52 -2.99 0.99
CA PHE A 118 15.56 -2.27 2.25
C PHE A 118 15.23 -0.79 2.06
N ALA A 119 15.90 -0.11 1.12
CA ALA A 119 15.62 1.28 0.81
C ALA A 119 14.17 1.50 0.32
N PHE A 120 13.64 0.61 -0.54
CA PHE A 120 12.26 0.68 -1.03
C PHE A 120 11.19 0.47 0.07
N HIS A 121 11.54 -0.18 1.17
CA HIS A 121 10.70 -0.24 2.37
C HIS A 121 10.63 1.12 3.09
N TYR A 122 11.62 1.99 2.94
CA TYR A 122 11.60 3.35 3.46
C TYR A 122 10.79 4.30 2.57
N LYS A 123 11.13 4.42 1.27
CA LYS A 123 10.46 5.32 0.31
C LYS A 123 10.52 4.79 -1.12
N SER A 124 9.81 5.43 -2.04
CA SER A 124 9.94 5.13 -3.48
C SER A 124 11.14 5.88 -4.08
N PHE A 125 11.73 5.35 -5.15
CA PHE A 125 12.84 5.95 -5.89
C PHE A 125 12.52 6.05 -7.38
N GLU A 126 13.20 6.97 -8.07
CA GLU A 126 13.09 7.15 -9.52
C GLU A 126 13.96 6.16 -10.30
N SER A 127 15.00 5.58 -9.69
CA SER A 127 15.88 4.60 -10.29
C SER A 127 16.51 3.71 -9.22
N TYR A 128 17.08 2.57 -9.63
CA TYR A 128 17.87 1.72 -8.73
C TYR A 128 19.19 2.39 -8.30
N ASP A 129 19.80 3.20 -9.16
CA ASP A 129 21.03 3.93 -8.82
C ASP A 129 20.78 4.95 -7.71
N ASN A 130 19.72 5.77 -7.82
CA ASN A 130 19.36 6.71 -6.74
C ASN A 130 18.97 5.99 -5.45
N CYS A 131 18.41 4.79 -5.55
CA CYS A 131 18.10 3.96 -4.41
C CYS A 131 19.37 3.53 -3.66
N ILE A 132 20.39 3.08 -4.40
CA ILE A 132 21.68 2.67 -3.85
C ILE A 132 22.43 3.87 -3.27
N GLU A 133 22.50 4.98 -4.00
CA GLU A 133 23.13 6.22 -3.52
C GLU A 133 22.53 6.68 -2.19
N TRP A 134 21.20 6.71 -2.10
CA TRP A 134 20.50 7.08 -0.87
C TRP A 134 20.81 6.12 0.28
N PHE A 135 20.84 4.80 0.02
CA PHE A 135 21.20 3.82 1.03
C PHE A 135 22.62 4.06 1.55
N MET A 136 23.58 4.28 0.66
CA MET A 136 24.97 4.51 1.02
C MET A 136 25.16 5.79 1.85
N GLN A 137 24.38 6.84 1.57
CA GLN A 137 24.47 8.12 2.29
C GLN A 137 23.77 8.11 3.64
N GLU A 138 22.58 7.50 3.72
CA GLU A 138 21.69 7.67 4.87
C GLU A 138 21.69 6.48 5.83
N LEU A 139 22.01 5.28 5.32
CA LEU A 139 21.88 4.03 6.08
C LEU A 139 23.16 3.26 6.27
N TYR A 140 24.10 3.29 5.32
CA TYR A 140 25.29 2.46 5.38
C TYR A 140 26.11 2.70 6.65
N ASP A 141 26.45 3.96 6.95
CA ASP A 141 27.18 4.31 8.17
C ASP A 141 26.35 4.06 9.42
N LEU A 142 25.03 4.29 9.34
CA LEU A 142 24.13 4.07 10.46
C LEU A 142 24.13 2.59 10.86
N ILE A 143 24.07 1.68 9.88
CA ILE A 143 23.94 0.25 10.13
C ILE A 143 25.31 -0.33 10.51
N ASN A 144 26.38 0.03 9.80
CA ASN A 144 27.72 -0.53 10.05
C ASN A 144 28.42 0.03 11.29
N ASN A 145 28.02 1.21 11.78
CA ASN A 145 28.56 1.80 13.01
C ASN A 145 27.67 1.60 14.25
N ASN A 146 26.59 0.81 14.15
CA ASN A 146 25.79 0.50 15.33
C ASN A 146 26.41 -0.62 16.14
N ASP A 147 26.50 -0.40 17.46
CA ASP A 147 26.60 -1.49 18.44
C ASP A 147 25.44 -2.47 18.21
N SER A 148 25.69 -3.76 18.49
CA SER A 148 24.76 -4.88 18.29
C SER A 148 23.38 -4.72 18.98
N ASN A 149 23.18 -3.65 19.77
CA ASN A 149 21.93 -3.34 20.46
C ASN A 149 21.55 -1.85 20.30
N PRO A 150 20.85 -1.46 19.23
CA PRO A 150 20.45 -0.08 18.99
C PRO A 150 19.39 0.38 19.99
N ASP A 151 19.57 1.58 20.57
CA ASP A 151 18.61 2.22 21.47
C ASP A 151 17.18 2.23 20.88
N PRO A 152 16.16 1.75 21.61
CA PRO A 152 14.76 1.74 21.17
C PRO A 152 14.24 3.09 20.67
N GLU A 153 14.69 4.21 21.23
CA GLU A 153 14.27 5.53 20.77
C GLU A 153 14.88 5.89 19.41
N ARG A 154 16.14 5.51 19.19
CA ARG A 154 16.81 5.61 17.89
C ARG A 154 16.14 4.72 16.85
N LEU A 155 15.83 3.46 17.20
CA LEU A 155 15.06 2.55 16.33
C LEU A 155 13.73 3.15 15.92
N TYR A 156 12.96 3.67 16.88
CA TYR A 156 11.67 4.30 16.62
C TYR A 156 11.78 5.47 15.62
N LYS A 157 12.79 6.33 15.76
CA LYS A 157 13.03 7.45 14.83
C LYS A 157 13.30 6.96 13.41
N LEU A 158 13.94 5.80 13.24
CA LEU A 158 14.32 5.24 11.95
C LEU A 158 13.15 4.65 11.17
N TYR A 159 12.30 3.82 11.78
CA TYR A 159 11.23 3.12 11.04
C TYR A 159 9.89 3.86 11.02
N ARG A 160 9.67 4.84 11.92
CA ARG A 160 8.40 5.61 12.01
C ARG A 160 7.94 6.20 10.67
N PHE A 161 8.88 6.70 9.88
CA PHE A 161 8.60 7.38 8.61
C PHE A 161 8.73 6.47 7.40
N ALA A 162 9.12 5.21 7.60
CA ALA A 162 9.23 4.24 6.53
C ALA A 162 7.84 3.94 5.95
N LYS A 163 7.77 3.81 4.63
CA LYS A 163 6.59 3.38 3.88
C LYS A 163 6.09 2.00 4.31
N ARG A 164 7.01 1.14 4.76
CA ARG A 164 6.80 -0.25 5.23
C ARG A 164 7.57 -0.46 6.55
N PRO A 165 7.07 0.09 7.66
CA PRO A 165 7.83 0.20 8.91
C PRO A 165 8.32 -1.14 9.46
N PHE A 166 7.50 -2.19 9.43
CA PHE A 166 7.87 -3.47 10.03
C PHE A 166 8.85 -4.25 9.15
N GLN A 167 8.65 -4.25 7.83
CA GLN A 167 9.63 -4.88 6.92
C GLN A 167 10.95 -4.11 6.90
N TYR A 168 10.91 -2.77 6.99
CA TYR A 168 12.11 -1.94 7.13
C TYR A 168 12.87 -2.28 8.41
N LEU A 169 12.18 -2.38 9.55
CA LEU A 169 12.79 -2.77 10.82
C LEU A 169 13.34 -4.21 10.77
N SER A 170 12.61 -5.15 10.18
CA SER A 170 13.07 -6.54 9.99
C SER A 170 14.37 -6.59 9.20
N HIS A 171 14.47 -5.87 8.08
CA HIS A 171 15.72 -5.77 7.30
C HIS A 171 16.85 -5.13 8.11
N PHE A 172 16.55 -4.06 8.85
CA PHE A 172 17.55 -3.37 9.68
C PHE A 172 18.15 -4.29 10.74
N LEU A 173 17.32 -5.01 11.50
CA LEU A 173 17.79 -5.91 12.56
C LEU A 173 18.67 -7.05 12.01
N ARG A 174 18.30 -7.59 10.84
CA ARG A 174 18.99 -8.74 10.24
C ARG A 174 20.22 -8.37 9.43
N TRP A 175 20.37 -7.09 9.07
CA TRP A 175 21.61 -6.60 8.47
C TRP A 175 22.77 -6.69 9.45
N ASN A 176 22.53 -6.41 10.74
CA ASN A 176 23.56 -6.47 11.78
C ASN A 176 24.02 -7.90 12.11
N GLU A 177 23.29 -8.92 11.64
CA GLU A 177 23.59 -10.32 11.95
C GLU A 177 24.53 -10.98 10.93
N ASP A 178 24.98 -10.24 9.88
CA ASP A 178 25.93 -10.58 8.79
C ASP A 178 25.67 -11.87 7.98
N TYR A 179 25.01 -12.87 8.55
CA TYR A 179 24.84 -14.21 8.02
C TYR A 179 23.42 -14.51 7.55
N GLU A 180 22.39 -13.75 7.96
CA GLU A 180 20.98 -14.11 7.72
C GLU A 180 20.23 -13.20 6.75
N CYS A 181 20.90 -12.21 6.14
CA CYS A 181 20.26 -11.32 5.17
C CYS A 181 19.63 -12.10 3.99
N HIS A 182 20.24 -13.23 3.62
CA HIS A 182 19.78 -14.11 2.54
C HIS A 182 18.48 -14.86 2.85
N LEU A 183 18.11 -14.98 4.12
CA LEU A 183 16.82 -15.56 4.54
C LEU A 183 15.67 -14.55 4.41
N THR A 184 15.97 -13.29 4.09
CA THR A 184 14.96 -12.23 4.00
C THR A 184 14.19 -12.35 2.68
N PRO A 185 12.86 -12.53 2.73
CA PRO A 185 12.06 -12.53 1.52
C PRO A 185 12.10 -11.15 0.85
N ILE A 186 12.74 -11.08 -0.31
CA ILE A 186 12.65 -9.91 -1.19
C ILE A 186 11.42 -10.08 -2.07
N THR A 187 10.48 -9.15 -1.96
CA THR A 187 9.30 -9.14 -2.82
C THR A 187 9.44 -8.12 -3.94
N GLN A 188 9.12 -8.53 -5.16
CA GLN A 188 8.95 -7.63 -6.30
C GLN A 188 7.47 -7.64 -6.69
N ASP A 189 6.90 -6.45 -6.87
CA ASP A 189 5.52 -6.28 -7.32
C ASP A 189 5.51 -5.55 -8.65
N ALA A 190 4.75 -6.07 -9.61
CA ALA A 190 4.60 -5.45 -10.92
C ALA A 190 3.67 -4.23 -10.79
N SER A 191 4.23 -3.05 -11.05
CA SER A 191 3.43 -1.83 -11.06
C SER A 191 2.44 -1.86 -12.22
N ALA A 192 1.14 -1.95 -11.89
CA ALA A 192 0.07 -1.94 -12.88
C ALA A 192 0.12 -3.13 -13.87
N SER A 193 0.30 -4.36 -13.37
CA SER A 193 0.43 -5.59 -14.16
C SER A 193 -0.63 -5.78 -15.27
N ALA A 194 -1.90 -5.43 -15.01
CA ALA A 194 -2.92 -5.47 -16.07
C ALA A 194 -2.58 -4.55 -17.24
N TYR A 195 -2.09 -3.34 -16.98
CA TYR A 195 -1.70 -2.41 -18.04
C TYR A 195 -0.49 -2.92 -18.82
N GLN A 196 0.48 -3.57 -18.14
CA GLN A 196 1.62 -4.22 -18.82
C GLN A 196 1.13 -5.33 -19.76
N ILE A 197 0.21 -6.19 -19.29
CA ILE A 197 -0.36 -7.26 -20.11
C ILE A 197 -1.15 -6.68 -21.29
N MET A 198 -1.99 -5.68 -21.03
CA MET A 198 -2.80 -5.04 -22.07
C MET A 198 -1.95 -4.30 -23.09
N SER A 199 -0.89 -3.59 -22.68
CA SER A 199 0.01 -2.91 -23.62
C SER A 199 0.72 -3.91 -24.52
N TYR A 200 1.11 -5.07 -23.98
CA TYR A 200 1.68 -6.16 -24.78
C TYR A 200 0.66 -6.70 -25.79
N LEU A 201 -0.55 -7.06 -25.35
CA LEU A 201 -1.57 -7.66 -26.21
C LEU A 201 -2.08 -6.72 -27.30
N LEU A 202 -2.15 -5.42 -27.00
CA LEU A 202 -2.59 -4.39 -27.93
C LEU A 202 -1.44 -3.79 -28.77
N LEU A 203 -0.20 -4.23 -28.53
CA LEU A 203 1.01 -3.66 -29.15
C LEU A 203 1.10 -2.13 -28.95
N ASP A 204 0.66 -1.65 -27.79
CA ASP A 204 0.72 -0.24 -27.39
C ASP A 204 2.09 0.06 -26.78
N GLU A 205 3.05 0.41 -27.65
CA GLU A 205 4.42 0.75 -27.27
C GLU A 205 4.46 1.90 -26.25
N PHE A 206 3.62 2.92 -26.45
CA PHE A 206 3.56 4.07 -25.57
C PHE A 206 3.18 3.66 -24.14
N LEU A 207 2.13 2.85 -23.98
CA LEU A 207 1.74 2.35 -22.66
C LEU A 207 2.74 1.34 -22.09
N ALA A 208 3.37 0.54 -22.95
CA ALA A 208 4.40 -0.42 -22.55
C ALA A 208 5.60 0.30 -21.90
N GLU A 209 6.02 1.46 -22.43
CA GLU A 209 7.02 2.31 -21.77
C GLU A 209 6.50 2.84 -20.43
N LYS A 210 5.30 3.43 -20.37
CA LYS A 210 4.76 4.04 -19.13
C LYS A 210 4.50 3.03 -18.01
N THR A 211 4.39 1.75 -18.35
CA THR A 211 4.20 0.65 -17.40
C THR A 211 5.49 -0.09 -17.07
N ASN A 212 6.63 0.35 -17.60
CA ASN A 212 7.94 -0.31 -17.46
C ASN A 212 8.00 -1.73 -18.06
N LEU A 213 7.12 -2.06 -19.01
CA LEU A 213 7.27 -3.28 -19.80
C LEU A 213 8.46 -3.15 -20.75
N ILE A 214 8.59 -1.98 -21.38
CA ILE A 214 9.79 -1.57 -22.11
C ILE A 214 10.62 -0.70 -21.16
N PRO A 215 11.91 -1.01 -20.94
CA PRO A 215 12.79 -0.18 -20.13
C PRO A 215 12.88 1.24 -20.69
N SER A 216 12.82 2.25 -19.82
CA SER A 216 13.01 3.62 -20.28
C SER A 216 14.47 3.88 -20.66
N LEU A 217 14.68 4.73 -21.67
CA LEU A 217 16.01 5.08 -22.16
C LEU A 217 16.88 5.82 -21.13
N ASP A 218 16.25 6.52 -20.19
CA ASP A 218 16.89 7.28 -19.11
C ASP A 218 17.10 6.46 -17.82
N GLY A 219 16.75 5.17 -17.81
CA GLY A 219 16.86 4.29 -16.65
C GLY A 219 15.87 4.59 -15.51
N LYS A 220 14.93 5.52 -15.71
CA LYS A 220 13.93 5.90 -14.72
C LYS A 220 12.71 4.97 -14.68
N ILE A 221 12.31 4.59 -13.48
CA ILE A 221 11.08 3.88 -13.19
C ILE A 221 9.89 4.80 -13.48
N GLN A 222 9.12 4.46 -14.50
CA GLN A 222 7.92 5.17 -14.92
C GLN A 222 6.75 4.92 -13.98
N ASP A 223 5.93 5.95 -13.80
CA ASP A 223 4.72 5.90 -12.98
C ASP A 223 3.47 6.21 -13.82
N VAL A 224 2.87 5.15 -14.37
CA VAL A 224 1.66 5.24 -15.22
C VAL A 224 0.53 6.06 -14.58
N TYR A 225 0.38 6.03 -13.25
CA TYR A 225 -0.69 6.78 -12.59
C TYR A 225 -0.42 8.29 -12.51
N SER A 226 0.84 8.70 -12.46
CA SER A 226 1.20 10.13 -12.59
C SER A 226 0.90 10.63 -14.00
N TYR A 227 1.17 9.82 -15.02
CA TYR A 227 0.80 10.13 -16.40
C TYR A 227 -0.73 10.23 -16.59
N ILE A 228 -1.48 9.21 -16.14
CA ILE A 228 -2.96 9.22 -16.18
C ILE A 228 -3.51 10.45 -15.46
N SER A 229 -2.95 10.82 -14.30
CA SER A 229 -3.37 11.99 -13.53
C SER A 229 -3.26 13.28 -14.35
N ASN A 230 -2.15 13.49 -15.05
CA ASN A 230 -1.93 14.69 -15.85
C ASN A 230 -2.92 14.79 -17.01
N GLU A 231 -3.14 13.71 -17.76
CA GLU A 231 -4.11 13.69 -18.85
C GLU A 231 -5.55 13.85 -18.35
N LEU A 232 -5.89 13.18 -17.24
CA LEU A 232 -7.20 13.28 -16.62
C LEU A 232 -7.50 14.73 -16.20
N LYS A 233 -6.53 15.43 -15.60
CA LYS A 233 -6.72 16.83 -15.19
C LYS A 233 -7.04 17.74 -16.37
N SER A 234 -6.37 17.54 -17.51
CA SER A 234 -6.70 18.28 -18.74
C SER A 234 -8.11 17.94 -19.22
N PHE A 235 -8.43 16.64 -19.30
CA PHE A 235 -9.75 16.19 -19.73
C PHE A 235 -10.90 16.70 -18.84
N LEU A 236 -10.74 16.68 -17.52
CA LEU A 236 -11.78 17.11 -16.58
C LEU A 236 -12.07 18.61 -16.65
N LYS A 237 -11.08 19.44 -17.02
CA LYS A 237 -11.28 20.88 -17.22
C LYS A 237 -12.19 21.16 -18.42
N ASP A 238 -12.11 20.33 -19.45
CA ASP A 238 -12.92 20.48 -20.66
C ASP A 238 -14.29 19.80 -20.52
N GLU A 239 -14.36 18.66 -19.82
CA GLU A 239 -15.56 17.83 -19.70
C GLU A 239 -16.56 18.35 -18.65
N LEU A 240 -16.07 18.93 -17.55
CA LEU A 240 -16.94 19.41 -16.48
C LEU A 240 -17.40 20.84 -16.75
N VAL A 241 -18.71 21.02 -16.92
CA VAL A 241 -19.35 22.33 -17.21
C VAL A 241 -19.06 23.37 -16.11
N ASP A 242 -18.95 22.92 -14.86
CA ASP A 242 -18.61 23.79 -13.73
C ASP A 242 -17.09 23.88 -13.56
N ASN A 243 -16.54 25.04 -13.95
CA ASN A 243 -15.11 25.38 -13.82
C ASN A 243 -14.61 25.36 -12.37
N ASN A 244 -15.48 25.64 -11.39
CA ASN A 244 -15.11 25.61 -9.99
C ASN A 244 -14.94 24.15 -9.52
N LEU A 245 -15.89 23.29 -9.88
CA LEU A 245 -15.82 21.85 -9.60
C LEU A 245 -14.57 21.24 -10.23
N SER A 246 -14.29 21.52 -11.50
CA SER A 246 -13.13 20.97 -12.21
C SER A 246 -11.81 21.40 -11.56
N SER A 247 -11.69 22.67 -11.16
CA SER A 247 -10.53 23.21 -10.44
C SER A 247 -10.33 22.52 -9.09
N ILE A 248 -11.38 22.43 -8.27
CA ILE A 248 -11.35 21.78 -6.95
C ILE A 248 -10.90 20.33 -7.08
N VAL A 249 -11.49 19.58 -8.01
CA VAL A 249 -11.14 18.17 -8.25
C VAL A 249 -9.69 18.06 -8.70
N CYS A 250 -9.27 18.82 -9.72
CA CYS A 250 -7.91 18.74 -10.27
C CYS A 250 -6.82 19.08 -9.23
N ASN A 251 -7.09 20.02 -8.33
CA ASN A 251 -6.16 20.42 -7.27
C ASN A 251 -6.02 19.36 -6.17
N ASN A 252 -7.07 18.57 -5.93
CA ASN A 252 -7.11 17.56 -4.87
C ASN A 252 -6.92 16.12 -5.39
N LEU A 253 -6.78 15.92 -6.70
CA LEU A 253 -6.41 14.62 -7.30
C LEU A 253 -4.93 14.31 -7.05
N ASP A 254 -4.69 13.38 -6.13
CA ASP A 254 -3.38 12.78 -5.87
C ASP A 254 -3.21 11.44 -6.59
N ARG A 255 -1.98 10.92 -6.59
CA ARG A 255 -1.67 9.62 -7.19
C ARG A 255 -2.48 8.48 -6.57
N LYS A 256 -2.82 8.57 -5.28
CA LYS A 256 -3.49 7.50 -4.54
C LYS A 256 -4.92 7.34 -5.02
N ILE A 257 -5.68 8.43 -5.16
CA ILE A 257 -7.05 8.38 -5.68
C ILE A 257 -7.05 7.99 -7.16
N VAL A 258 -6.13 8.51 -7.97
CA VAL A 258 -6.00 8.13 -9.39
C VAL A 258 -5.72 6.62 -9.51
N LYS A 259 -4.76 6.09 -8.77
CA LYS A 259 -4.52 4.64 -8.72
C LYS A 259 -5.76 3.87 -8.25
N LYS A 260 -6.44 4.35 -7.21
CA LYS A 260 -7.65 3.70 -6.67
C LYS A 260 -8.75 3.64 -7.73
N ILE A 261 -8.89 4.66 -8.58
CA ILE A 261 -9.87 4.70 -9.67
C ILE A 261 -9.44 3.77 -10.81
N PHE A 262 -8.27 4.02 -11.41
CA PHE A 262 -7.91 3.44 -12.71
C PHE A 262 -7.34 2.02 -12.59
N MET A 263 -6.56 1.69 -11.56
CA MET A 263 -6.02 0.32 -11.39
C MET A 263 -7.11 -0.77 -11.49
N PRO A 264 -8.25 -0.66 -10.81
CA PRO A 264 -9.34 -1.63 -10.93
C PRO A 264 -10.30 -1.45 -12.10
N MET A 265 -10.16 -0.41 -12.95
CA MET A 265 -11.07 -0.23 -14.09
C MET A 265 -11.02 -1.41 -15.06
N ILE A 266 -9.82 -1.90 -15.39
CA ILE A 266 -9.65 -3.11 -16.23
C ILE A 266 -10.26 -4.36 -15.58
N TYR A 267 -10.40 -4.37 -14.26
CA TYR A 267 -10.98 -5.48 -13.51
C TYR A 267 -12.49 -5.34 -13.26
N GLY A 268 -13.19 -4.43 -13.96
CA GLY A 268 -14.64 -4.27 -13.88
C GLY A 268 -15.11 -3.33 -12.78
N LYS A 269 -14.32 -2.31 -12.42
CA LYS A 269 -14.79 -1.28 -11.49
C LYS A 269 -16.01 -0.54 -12.05
N THR A 270 -16.94 -0.18 -11.17
CA THR A 270 -18.17 0.54 -11.52
C THR A 270 -18.10 2.02 -11.18
N VAL A 271 -18.93 2.82 -11.86
CA VAL A 271 -19.10 4.26 -11.57
C VAL A 271 -19.49 4.48 -10.10
N MET A 272 -20.36 3.63 -9.56
CA MET A 272 -20.81 3.67 -8.16
C MET A 272 -19.64 3.50 -7.18
N SER A 273 -18.78 2.50 -7.42
CA SER A 273 -17.59 2.29 -6.58
C SER A 273 -16.60 3.45 -6.69
N THR A 274 -16.39 3.99 -7.89
CA THR A 274 -15.55 5.17 -8.11
C THR A 274 -16.10 6.42 -7.41
N ALA A 275 -17.42 6.65 -7.46
CA ALA A 275 -18.05 7.75 -6.75
C ALA A 275 -17.90 7.63 -5.22
N SER A 276 -17.99 6.42 -4.67
CA SER A 276 -17.73 6.17 -3.25
C SER A 276 -16.28 6.48 -2.86
N ASP A 277 -15.32 6.14 -3.72
CA ASP A 277 -13.91 6.44 -3.49
C ASP A 277 -13.61 7.95 -3.55
N LEU A 278 -14.22 8.64 -4.51
CA LEU A 278 -14.16 10.09 -4.61
C LEU A 278 -14.79 10.75 -3.39
N LYS A 279 -15.90 10.21 -2.88
CA LYS A 279 -16.53 10.70 -1.64
C LYS A 279 -15.60 10.55 -0.44
N GLU A 280 -14.95 9.40 -0.28
CA GLU A 280 -13.98 9.19 0.82
C GLU A 280 -12.84 10.22 0.77
N HIS A 281 -12.41 10.60 -0.45
CA HIS A 281 -11.26 11.49 -0.66
C HIS A 281 -11.62 12.99 -0.70
N LEU A 282 -12.79 13.35 -1.23
CA LEU A 282 -13.19 14.72 -1.56
C LEU A 282 -14.45 15.19 -0.83
N SER A 283 -14.97 14.44 0.16
CA SER A 283 -16.21 14.81 0.87
C SER A 283 -16.20 16.19 1.51
N HIS A 284 -15.02 16.73 1.84
CA HIS A 284 -14.86 18.08 2.38
C HIS A 284 -15.02 19.19 1.34
N TYR A 285 -14.91 18.85 0.05
CA TYR A 285 -14.85 19.81 -1.05
C TYR A 285 -16.05 19.72 -1.99
N ILE A 286 -16.60 18.52 -2.19
CA ILE A 286 -17.67 18.28 -3.16
C ILE A 286 -18.77 17.39 -2.58
N THR A 287 -19.98 17.56 -3.11
CA THR A 287 -21.17 16.80 -2.73
C THR A 287 -21.14 15.37 -3.28
N HIS A 288 -22.00 14.53 -2.72
CA HIS A 288 -22.19 13.17 -3.21
C HIS A 288 -22.63 13.13 -4.68
N LYS A 289 -23.49 14.06 -5.11
CA LYS A 289 -23.96 14.14 -6.50
C LYS A 289 -22.81 14.48 -7.44
N GLU A 290 -21.96 15.44 -7.06
CA GLU A 290 -20.77 15.80 -7.84
C GLU A 290 -19.76 14.65 -7.93
N CYS A 291 -19.62 13.83 -6.87
CA CYS A 291 -18.79 12.62 -6.94
C CYS A 291 -19.23 11.68 -8.07
N PHE A 292 -20.54 11.53 -8.33
CA PHE A 292 -21.04 10.74 -9.46
C PHE A 292 -20.75 11.38 -10.81
N THR A 293 -20.89 12.71 -10.90
CA THR A 293 -20.55 13.46 -12.11
C THR A 293 -19.08 13.26 -12.48
N VAL A 294 -18.19 13.45 -11.50
CA VAL A 294 -16.74 13.25 -11.67
C VAL A 294 -16.42 11.80 -11.99
N ALA A 295 -17.04 10.84 -11.29
CA ALA A 295 -16.86 9.41 -11.59
C ALA A 295 -17.26 9.10 -13.05
N SER A 296 -18.38 9.63 -13.52
CA SER A 296 -18.85 9.42 -14.90
C SER A 296 -17.86 10.01 -15.91
N ALA A 297 -17.31 11.20 -15.63
CA ALA A 297 -16.27 11.81 -16.45
C ALA A 297 -14.97 10.97 -16.48
N CYS A 298 -14.54 10.37 -15.35
CA CYS A 298 -13.41 9.43 -15.33
C CYS A 298 -13.64 8.20 -16.23
N PHE A 299 -14.87 7.67 -16.28
CA PHE A 299 -15.20 6.56 -17.19
C PHE A 299 -15.23 7.01 -18.66
N LYS A 300 -15.71 8.23 -18.94
CA LYS A 300 -15.65 8.79 -20.28
C LYS A 300 -14.20 8.96 -20.75
N PHE A 301 -13.34 9.51 -19.89
CA PHE A 301 -11.89 9.62 -20.11
C PHE A 301 -11.27 8.24 -20.41
N TRP A 302 -11.60 7.23 -19.60
CA TRP A 302 -11.10 5.87 -19.80
C TRP A 302 -11.43 5.34 -21.19
N ARG A 303 -12.68 5.44 -21.61
CA ARG A 303 -13.13 4.95 -22.93
C ARG A 303 -12.50 5.72 -24.09
N SER A 304 -12.32 7.03 -23.95
CA SER A 304 -11.69 7.84 -25.00
C SER A 304 -10.20 7.58 -25.12
N ARG A 305 -9.49 7.40 -23.99
CA ARG A 305 -8.03 7.33 -23.97
C ARG A 305 -7.49 5.91 -24.13
N PHE A 306 -8.17 4.91 -23.58
CA PHE A 306 -7.75 3.51 -23.52
C PHE A 306 -8.72 2.62 -24.31
N ASN A 307 -9.00 3.02 -25.54
CA ASN A 307 -9.86 2.25 -26.44
C ASN A 307 -9.30 0.82 -26.62
N GLY A 308 -10.17 -0.19 -26.53
CA GLY A 308 -9.77 -1.61 -26.57
C GLY A 308 -9.33 -2.20 -25.23
N MET A 309 -9.26 -1.42 -24.14
CA MET A 309 -9.00 -1.91 -22.77
C MET A 309 -10.28 -2.04 -21.93
N GLU A 310 -11.44 -2.15 -22.57
CA GLU A 310 -12.70 -2.35 -21.87
C GLU A 310 -12.80 -3.79 -21.34
N SER A 311 -13.22 -3.92 -20.07
CA SER A 311 -13.62 -5.21 -19.53
C SER A 311 -15.02 -5.54 -20.05
N PHE A 312 -15.17 -6.69 -20.72
CA PHE A 312 -16.47 -7.25 -21.09
C PHE A 312 -17.31 -7.64 -19.87
#